data_AF-A0A2G6IVM1-F1
#
_entry.id   AF-A0A2G6IVM1-F1
#
_cell.length_a   1.000
_cell.length_b   1.000
_cell.length_c   1.000
_cell.angle_alpha   90.00
_cell.angle_beta   90.00
_cell.angle_gamma   90.00
#
_symmetry.space_group_name_H-M   'P 1'
#
loop_
_entity.id
_entity.type
_entity.pdbx_description
1 polymer ?
#
loop_
_entity_poly.entity_id
_entity_poly.type
_entity_poly.pdbx_seq_one_letter_code
_entity_poly.pdbx_strand_id
1 'polypeptide(L)'
;MTAPASGIERLVTLLGGWPEHFEGEERKHGESLLAVLRRDRVLDESVFGIVVRYAVHRAAYDRLSAEIAAEEFEATASNYLSGKEQSRAFHENKLLTLERELLATPYARAKNGMSAQTSFMDLLDEQPPEDGGGGKVMPFKPMAKKVAPN
;
A
#
# COMPACT_ATOMS: atom_id res chain seq x y z
N MET A 1 9.17 35.99 -11.74
CA MET A 1 9.17 34.95 -12.78
C MET A 1 9.28 33.61 -12.07
N THR A 2 8.18 32.89 -11.91
CA THR A 2 8.13 31.58 -11.25
C THR A 2 8.73 30.54 -12.19
N ALA A 3 9.72 29.80 -11.71
CA ALA A 3 10.31 28.67 -12.44
C ALA A 3 9.19 27.71 -12.91
N PRO A 4 9.35 27.02 -14.06
CA PRO A 4 8.35 26.05 -14.47
C PRO A 4 8.24 24.99 -13.37
N ALA A 5 7.07 24.97 -12.71
CA ALA A 5 6.79 24.02 -11.64
C ALA A 5 7.21 22.63 -12.10
N SER A 6 8.04 21.96 -11.29
CA SER A 6 8.61 20.68 -11.63
C SER A 6 7.48 19.72 -12.03
N GLY A 7 7.74 18.76 -12.92
CA GLY A 7 6.68 17.84 -13.36
C GLY A 7 6.03 17.09 -12.18
N ILE A 8 6.71 16.99 -11.03
CA ILE A 8 6.18 16.42 -9.79
C ILE A 8 5.27 17.43 -9.07
N GLU A 9 5.64 18.70 -8.96
CA GLU A 9 4.79 19.74 -8.32
C GLU A 9 3.42 19.87 -9.00
N ARG A 10 3.38 19.80 -10.33
CA ARG A 10 2.11 19.79 -11.09
C ARG A 10 1.27 18.57 -10.75
N LEU A 11 1.92 17.40 -10.65
CA LEU A 11 1.27 16.13 -10.36
C LEU A 11 0.73 16.09 -8.92
N VAL A 12 1.48 16.63 -7.96
CA VAL A 12 1.03 16.79 -6.57
C VAL A 12 -0.18 17.72 -6.51
N THR A 13 -0.16 18.83 -7.26
CA THR A 13 -1.29 19.77 -7.31
C THR A 13 -2.56 19.10 -7.86
N LEU A 14 -2.43 18.25 -8.89
CA LEU A 14 -3.55 17.48 -9.44
C LEU A 14 -4.12 16.45 -8.46
N LEU A 15 -3.29 15.92 -7.55
CA LEU A 15 -3.68 14.92 -6.55
C LEU A 15 -4.18 15.52 -5.23
N GLY A 16 -4.40 16.85 -5.17
CA GLY A 16 -4.93 17.54 -3.99
C GLY A 16 -3.88 18.22 -3.10
N GLY A 17 -2.61 18.20 -3.49
CA GLY A 17 -1.54 18.89 -2.77
C GLY A 17 -0.95 18.08 -1.60
N TRP A 18 0.13 18.62 -1.02
CA TRP A 18 0.69 18.08 0.22
C TRP A 18 -0.15 18.50 1.43
N PRO A 19 -0.27 17.66 2.48
CA PRO A 19 -0.92 18.06 3.72
C PRO A 19 -0.27 19.29 4.36
N GLU A 20 -1.06 20.13 5.03
CA GLU A 20 -0.57 21.38 5.62
C GLU A 20 0.51 21.18 6.69
N HIS A 21 0.46 20.06 7.42
CA HIS A 21 1.41 19.70 8.47
C HIS A 21 2.73 19.11 7.95
N PHE A 22 2.90 18.95 6.63
CA PHE A 22 4.15 18.42 6.07
C PHE A 22 5.25 19.48 6.08
N GLU A 23 6.36 19.15 6.74
CA GLU A 23 7.59 19.94 6.69
C GLU A 23 8.42 19.55 5.45
N GLY A 24 9.65 20.07 5.38
CA GLY A 24 10.51 19.88 4.21
C GLY A 24 10.99 18.43 4.03
N GLU A 25 11.23 17.71 5.12
CA GLU A 25 11.76 16.33 5.05
C GLU A 25 10.70 15.35 4.55
N GLU A 26 9.47 15.43 5.06
CA GLU A 26 8.35 14.61 4.60
C GLU A 26 8.11 14.83 3.10
N ARG A 27 8.13 16.09 2.65
CA ARG A 27 7.96 16.41 1.22
C ARG A 27 9.07 15.80 0.37
N LYS A 28 10.34 15.89 0.78
CA LYS A 28 11.45 15.28 0.05
C LYS A 28 11.31 13.76 -0.08
N HIS A 29 10.94 13.07 1.00
CA HIS A 29 10.72 11.62 0.97
C HIS A 29 9.55 11.24 0.06
N GLY A 30 8.45 11.99 0.16
CA GLY A 30 7.28 11.82 -0.70
C GLY A 30 7.58 12.08 -2.18
N GLU A 31 8.29 13.16 -2.50
CA GLU A 31 8.70 13.51 -3.86
C GLU A 31 9.63 12.46 -4.48
N SER A 32 10.57 11.93 -3.69
CA SER A 32 11.46 10.85 -4.12
C SER A 32 10.67 9.60 -4.51
N LEU A 33 9.72 9.17 -3.66
CA LEU A 33 8.87 8.03 -3.94
C LEU A 33 7.93 8.28 -5.14
N LEU A 34 7.37 9.48 -5.25
CA LEU A 34 6.56 9.88 -6.40
C LEU A 34 7.33 9.87 -7.72
N ALA A 35 8.60 10.26 -7.70
CA ALA A 35 9.45 10.23 -8.90
C ALA A 35 9.56 8.80 -9.46
N VAL A 36 9.73 7.81 -8.58
CA VAL A 36 9.80 6.39 -8.94
C VAL A 36 8.45 5.90 -9.45
N LEU A 37 7.36 6.15 -8.72
CA LEU A 37 6.00 5.71 -9.09
C LEU A 37 5.53 6.33 -10.42
N ARG A 38 5.90 7.60 -10.66
CA ARG A 38 5.64 8.29 -11.93
C ARG A 38 6.38 7.63 -13.09
N ARG A 39 7.66 7.27 -12.92
CA ARG A 39 8.44 6.54 -13.93
C ARG A 39 7.77 5.21 -14.27
N ASP A 40 7.27 4.52 -13.26
CA ASP A 40 6.69 3.19 -13.40
C ASP A 40 5.22 3.23 -13.88
N ARG A 41 4.66 4.44 -14.02
CA ARG A 41 3.28 4.79 -14.41
C ARG A 41 2.21 4.24 -13.47
N VAL A 42 2.56 4.02 -12.20
CA VAL A 42 1.69 3.45 -11.16
C VAL A 42 1.25 4.58 -10.24
N LEU A 43 0.30 5.39 -10.69
CA LEU A 43 -0.10 6.57 -9.93
C LEU A 43 -1.59 6.87 -10.07
N ASP A 44 -2.27 6.82 -8.94
CA ASP A 44 -3.65 7.26 -8.74
C ASP A 44 -3.78 7.92 -7.36
N GLU A 45 -4.97 8.41 -7.03
CA GLU A 45 -5.25 9.09 -5.76
C GLU A 45 -5.03 8.17 -4.54
N SER A 46 -5.34 6.88 -4.66
CA SER A 46 -5.14 5.90 -3.59
C SER A 46 -3.65 5.64 -3.32
N VAL A 47 -2.86 5.55 -4.39
CA VAL A 47 -1.41 5.42 -4.33
C VAL A 47 -0.80 6.66 -3.70
N PHE A 48 -1.27 7.86 -4.07
CA PHE A 48 -0.82 9.11 -3.46
C PHE A 48 -1.07 9.13 -1.94
N GLY A 49 -2.23 8.66 -1.49
CA GLY A 49 -2.51 8.51 -0.05
C GLY A 49 -1.57 7.54 0.67
N ILE A 50 -1.07 6.51 -0.01
CA ILE A 50 -0.02 5.62 0.53
C ILE A 50 1.33 6.36 0.59
N VAL A 51 1.68 7.14 -0.43
CA VAL A 51 2.91 7.95 -0.45
C VAL A 51 2.95 8.97 0.68
N VAL A 52 1.83 9.66 0.94
CA VAL A 52 1.71 10.59 2.07
C VAL A 52 2.00 9.88 3.39
N ARG A 53 1.38 8.72 3.63
CA ARG A 53 1.64 7.94 4.86
C ARG A 53 3.10 7.46 4.94
N TYR A 54 3.67 7.04 3.81
CA TYR A 54 5.07 6.63 3.73
C TYR A 54 6.02 7.77 4.14
N ALA A 55 5.81 8.96 3.57
CA ALA A 55 6.63 10.14 3.85
C ALA A 55 6.68 10.49 5.34
N VAL A 56 5.54 10.44 6.04
CA VAL A 56 5.45 10.70 7.49
C VAL A 56 6.25 9.65 8.27
N HIS A 57 6.04 8.37 7.98
CA HIS A 57 6.74 7.32 8.71
C HIS A 57 8.25 7.32 8.42
N ARG A 58 8.65 7.71 7.20
CA ARG A 58 10.06 7.79 6.80
C ARG A 58 10.79 8.93 7.50
N ALA A 59 10.19 10.12 7.52
CA ALA A 59 10.76 11.27 8.22
C ALA A 59 10.91 10.99 9.73
N ALA A 60 9.90 10.38 10.35
CA ALA A 60 9.95 9.99 11.76
C ALA A 60 11.03 8.92 12.03
N TYR A 61 11.19 7.94 11.14
CA TYR A 61 12.27 6.94 11.24
C TYR A 61 13.65 7.58 11.16
N ASP A 62 13.87 8.48 10.20
CA ASP A 62 15.17 9.14 10.00
C ASP A 62 15.50 10.06 11.19
N ARG A 63 14.51 10.78 11.73
CA ARG A 63 14.64 11.58 12.96
C ARG A 63 15.04 10.72 14.17
N LEU A 64 14.30 9.64 14.43
CA LEU A 64 14.61 8.72 15.54
C LEU A 64 15.98 8.05 15.37
N SER A 65 16.33 7.68 14.14
CA SER A 65 17.64 7.08 13.84
C SER A 65 18.79 8.06 14.12
N ALA A 66 18.61 9.34 13.80
CA ALA A 66 19.60 10.37 14.10
C ALA A 66 19.73 10.61 15.62
N GLU A 67 18.61 10.64 16.36
CA GLU A 67 18.63 10.75 17.82
C GLU A 67 19.33 9.57 18.48
N ILE A 68 19.03 8.35 18.05
CA ILE A 68 19.63 7.12 18.59
C ILE A 68 21.13 7.07 18.27
N ALA A 69 21.54 7.50 17.07
CA ALA A 69 22.95 7.56 16.70
C ALA A 69 23.73 8.61 17.50
N ALA A 70 23.07 9.67 17.98
CA ALA A 70 23.66 10.69 18.83
C ALA A 70 23.71 10.30 20.32
N GLU A 71 22.92 9.30 20.73
CA GLU A 71 22.93 8.78 22.10
C GLU A 71 24.09 7.79 22.31
N GLU A 72 24.97 8.09 23.27
CA GLU A 72 25.91 7.10 23.80
C GLU A 72 25.13 6.11 24.68
N PHE A 73 24.76 4.96 24.11
CA PHE A 73 23.99 3.93 24.82
C PHE A 73 24.90 2.98 25.61
N GLU A 74 24.82 3.04 26.96
CA GLU A 74 25.36 1.99 27.83
C GLU A 74 24.32 0.88 28.03
N ALA A 75 24.55 -0.27 27.37
CA ALA A 75 23.71 -1.44 27.51
C ALA A 75 23.81 -2.03 28.94
N THR A 76 22.73 -1.90 29.72
CA THR A 76 22.59 -2.56 31.02
C THR A 76 21.74 -3.83 30.88
N ALA A 77 22.00 -4.85 31.71
CA ALA A 77 21.39 -6.19 31.63
C ALA A 77 19.85 -6.24 31.73
N SER A 78 19.19 -5.11 32.03
CA SER A 78 17.75 -4.95 32.11
C SER A 78 17.13 -4.12 30.97
N ASN A 79 17.94 -3.49 30.10
CA ASN A 79 17.49 -2.63 29.01
C ASN A 79 18.01 -3.13 27.66
N TYR A 80 17.31 -4.10 27.07
CA TYR A 80 17.69 -4.70 25.79
C TYR A 80 17.26 -3.88 24.56
N LEU A 81 16.30 -2.96 24.71
CA LEU A 81 15.94 -1.96 23.69
C LEU A 81 15.53 -0.66 24.39
N SER A 82 16.17 0.46 24.04
CA SER A 82 15.68 1.78 24.45
C SER A 82 14.26 2.00 23.89
N GLY A 83 13.42 2.78 24.58
CA GLY A 83 12.07 3.09 24.09
C GLY A 83 12.08 3.73 22.70
N LYS A 84 13.15 4.47 22.37
CA LYS A 84 13.38 5.05 21.04
C LYS A 84 13.63 3.99 19.97
N GLU A 85 14.39 2.94 20.27
CA GLU A 85 14.62 1.83 19.33
C GLU A 85 13.30 1.06 19.06
N GLN A 86 12.44 0.91 20.07
CA GLN A 86 11.11 0.33 19.89
C GLN A 86 10.23 1.22 18.98
N SER A 87 10.26 2.54 19.17
CA SER A 87 9.55 3.48 18.29
C SER A 87 10.10 3.42 16.87
N ARG A 88 11.42 3.36 16.68
CA ARG A 88 12.05 3.21 15.37
C ARG A 88 11.61 1.93 14.68
N ALA A 89 11.61 0.80 15.40
CA ALA A 89 11.13 -0.48 14.89
C ALA A 89 9.64 -0.46 14.52
N PHE A 90 8.80 0.30 15.25
CA PHE A 90 7.41 0.51 14.86
C PHE A 90 7.29 1.22 13.50
N HIS A 91 8.06 2.30 13.30
CA HIS A 91 8.07 3.01 12.02
C HIS A 91 8.61 2.14 10.88
N GLU A 92 9.64 1.34 11.13
CA GLU A 92 10.16 0.37 10.16
C GLU A 92 9.10 -0.66 9.71
N ASN A 93 8.38 -1.25 10.67
CA ASN A 93 7.30 -2.21 10.36
C ASN A 93 6.16 -1.55 9.56
N LYS A 94 5.84 -0.28 9.85
CA LYS A 94 4.86 0.49 9.07
C LYS A 94 5.37 0.76 7.65
N LEU A 95 6.63 1.15 7.48
CA LEU A 95 7.23 1.35 6.17
C LEU A 95 7.18 0.08 5.32
N LEU A 96 7.58 -1.07 5.88
CA LEU A 96 7.51 -2.37 5.19
C LEU A 96 6.08 -2.73 4.76
N THR A 97 5.09 -2.40 5.59
CA THR A 97 3.68 -2.64 5.25
C THR A 97 3.24 -1.75 4.08
N LEU A 98 3.58 -0.46 4.12
CA LEU A 98 3.24 0.50 3.06
C LEU A 98 3.95 0.15 1.74
N GLU A 99 5.20 -0.31 1.79
CA GLU A 99 5.94 -0.78 0.62
C GLU A 99 5.29 -2.03 -0.01
N ARG A 100 4.82 -2.97 0.81
CA ARG A 100 4.04 -4.11 0.32
C ARG A 100 2.72 -3.68 -0.29
N GLU A 101 2.02 -2.72 0.32
CA GLU A 101 0.78 -2.17 -0.23
C GLU A 101 1.02 -1.52 -1.60
N LEU A 102 2.09 -0.75 -1.77
CA LEU A 102 2.46 -0.15 -3.06
C LEU A 102 2.69 -1.21 -4.15
N LEU A 103 3.36 -2.33 -3.81
CA LEU A 103 3.55 -3.47 -4.72
C LEU A 103 2.24 -4.23 -5.01
N ALA A 104 1.31 -4.25 -4.07
CA ALA A 104 0.03 -4.94 -4.18
C ALA A 104 -1.10 -4.06 -4.76
N THR A 105 -0.82 -2.81 -5.11
CA THR A 105 -1.82 -1.92 -5.71
C THR A 105 -2.45 -2.56 -6.96
N PRO A 106 -3.75 -2.35 -7.22
CA PRO A 106 -4.45 -2.96 -8.36
C PRO A 106 -3.73 -2.76 -9.70
N TYR A 107 -3.06 -1.61 -9.87
CA TYR A 107 -2.28 -1.31 -11.07
C TYR A 107 -1.00 -2.15 -11.18
N ALA A 108 -0.28 -2.40 -10.08
CA ALA A 108 0.87 -3.30 -10.06
C ALA A 108 0.45 -4.77 -10.28
N ARG A 109 -0.72 -5.19 -9.76
CA ARG A 109 -1.33 -6.50 -10.07
C ARG A 109 -1.69 -6.65 -11.55
N ALA A 110 -2.34 -5.64 -12.14
CA ALA A 110 -2.68 -5.60 -13.56
C ALA A 110 -1.43 -5.63 -14.46
N LYS A 111 -0.35 -4.93 -14.06
CA LYS A 111 0.94 -4.92 -14.79
C LYS A 111 1.71 -6.24 -14.65
N ASN A 112 1.62 -6.93 -13.51
CA ASN A 112 2.32 -8.19 -13.24
C ASN A 112 1.53 -9.44 -13.64
N GLY A 113 0.42 -9.31 -14.37
CA GLY A 113 -0.36 -10.45 -14.87
C GLY A 113 -1.10 -11.25 -13.80
N MET A 114 -1.15 -10.76 -12.56
CA MET A 114 -2.05 -11.29 -11.55
C MET A 114 -3.41 -10.63 -11.75
N SER A 115 -4.26 -11.24 -12.58
CA SER A 115 -5.60 -10.75 -12.86
C SER A 115 -6.36 -10.47 -11.55
N ALA A 116 -6.55 -9.20 -11.26
CA ALA A 116 -7.48 -8.76 -10.24
C ALA A 116 -8.88 -8.89 -10.87
N GLN A 117 -9.71 -9.76 -10.28
CA GLN A 117 -11.04 -10.21 -10.73
C GLN A 117 -11.02 -11.37 -11.72
N THR A 118 -11.37 -12.56 -11.23
CA THR A 118 -12.37 -13.37 -11.94
C THR A 118 -13.66 -12.57 -11.89
N SER A 119 -13.84 -11.67 -12.86
CA SER A 119 -15.09 -10.92 -13.00
C SER A 119 -16.17 -11.95 -13.26
N PHE A 120 -17.19 -12.00 -12.41
CA PHE A 120 -18.39 -12.81 -12.67
C PHE A 120 -19.03 -12.46 -14.03
N MET A 121 -18.74 -11.27 -14.59
CA MET A 121 -19.16 -10.87 -15.93
C MET A 121 -18.34 -11.52 -17.05
N ASP A 122 -17.09 -11.94 -16.81
CA ASP A 122 -16.31 -12.68 -17.82
C ASP A 122 -16.93 -14.07 -18.08
N LEU A 123 -17.62 -14.64 -17.08
CA LEU A 123 -18.40 -15.87 -17.20
C LEU A 123 -19.79 -15.65 -17.84
N LEU A 124 -20.21 -14.40 -18.08
CA LEU A 124 -21.49 -14.10 -18.74
C LEU A 124 -21.35 -14.04 -20.27
N ASP A 125 -20.17 -13.64 -20.77
CA ASP A 125 -19.87 -13.56 -22.20
C ASP A 125 -19.30 -14.88 -22.77
N GLU A 126 -18.95 -15.85 -21.92
CA GLU A 126 -18.70 -17.22 -22.34
C GLU A 126 -20.03 -17.86 -22.78
N GLN A 127 -20.30 -17.76 -24.08
CA GLN A 127 -21.36 -18.52 -24.73
C GLN A 127 -21.17 -20.00 -24.38
N PRO A 128 -22.16 -20.66 -23.76
CA PRO A 128 -22.04 -22.08 -23.48
C PRO A 128 -21.85 -22.81 -24.82
N PRO A 129 -21.00 -23.85 -24.89
CA PRO A 129 -20.94 -24.67 -26.09
C PRO A 129 -22.36 -25.15 -26.42
N GLU A 130 -22.78 -24.90 -27.67
CA GLU A 130 -24.01 -25.44 -28.23
C GLU A 130 -23.91 -26.96 -28.29
N ASP A 131 -24.13 -27.62 -27.16
CA ASP A 131 -24.56 -29.00 -27.12
C ASP A 131 -25.50 -29.21 -25.94
N GLY A 132 -26.65 -29.79 -26.27
CA GLY A 132 -27.89 -29.66 -25.53
C GLY A 132 -27.87 -30.20 -24.10
N GLY A 133 -28.68 -29.57 -23.25
CA GLY A 133 -29.07 -30.13 -21.97
C GLY A 133 -29.67 -29.08 -21.06
N GLY A 134 -31.00 -28.95 -21.07
CA GLY A 134 -31.76 -28.08 -20.18
C GLY A 134 -31.52 -28.39 -18.70
N GLY A 135 -30.46 -27.80 -18.14
CA GLY A 135 -30.10 -27.89 -16.74
C GLY A 135 -30.98 -26.97 -15.91
N LYS A 136 -32.06 -27.53 -15.35
CA LYS A 136 -32.90 -26.87 -14.35
C LYS A 136 -32.02 -26.38 -13.20
N VAL A 137 -31.88 -25.06 -13.06
CA VAL A 137 -31.15 -24.43 -11.95
C VAL A 137 -31.81 -24.85 -10.65
N MET A 138 -31.13 -25.70 -9.88
CA MET A 138 -31.62 -26.19 -8.60
C MET A 138 -31.23 -25.17 -7.52
N PRO A 139 -32.19 -24.59 -6.77
CA PRO A 139 -31.87 -23.67 -5.70
C PRO A 139 -31.07 -24.36 -4.59
N PHE A 140 -30.17 -23.59 -3.97
CA PHE A 140 -29.27 -24.05 -2.92
C PHE A 140 -30.01 -24.78 -1.80
N LYS A 141 -29.66 -26.05 -1.58
CA LYS A 141 -30.13 -26.83 -0.43
C LYS A 141 -29.12 -26.66 0.71
N PRO A 142 -29.51 -26.04 1.85
CA PRO A 142 -28.62 -25.95 3.00
C PRO A 142 -28.25 -27.36 3.46
N MET A 143 -26.97 -27.61 3.74
CA MET A 143 -26.50 -28.89 4.27
C MET A 143 -27.18 -29.15 5.62
N ALA A 144 -28.18 -30.03 5.64
CA ALA A 144 -28.73 -30.53 6.89
C ALA A 144 -27.60 -31.27 7.63
N LYS A 145 -27.39 -30.91 8.90
CA LYS A 145 -26.48 -31.62 9.81
C LYS A 145 -26.77 -33.12 9.72
N LYS A 146 -25.76 -33.93 9.43
CA LYS A 146 -25.83 -35.38 9.65
C LYS A 146 -26.14 -35.60 11.12
N VAL A 147 -27.36 -36.01 11.43
CA VAL A 147 -27.65 -36.69 12.70
C VAL A 147 -26.97 -38.05 12.59
N ALA A 148 -25.93 -38.26 13.38
CA ALA A 148 -25.26 -39.55 13.46
C ALA A 148 -26.24 -40.59 14.05
N PRO A 149 -26.24 -41.84 13.57
CA PRO A 149 -27.04 -42.89 14.18
C PRO A 149 -26.35 -43.41 15.46
N ASN A 150 -26.89 -43.03 16.61
CA ASN A 150 -27.32 -43.88 17.73
C ASN A 150 -27.55 -43.03 18.98
#